data_AF-A0A1V5T219-F1
#
_entry.id   AF-A0A1V5T219-F1
#
_cell.length_a   1.000
_cell.length_b   1.000
_cell.length_c   1.000
_cell.angle_alpha   90.00
_cell.angle_beta   90.00
_cell.angle_gamma   90.00
#
_symmetry.space_group_name_H-M   'P 1'
#
loop_
_entity.id
_entity.type
_entity.pdbx_description
1 polymer ?
#
loop_
_entity_poly.entity_id
_entity_poly.type
_entity_poly.pdbx_seq_one_letter_code
_entity_poly.pdbx_strand_id
1 'polypeptide(L)'
;MARREKMENQMLEKRVALIPEDVEIEEGSTQGTILEMQLKMATSSINHEYARIEYDDTSSRERREELLDFMEDCRVQYMEARTSLERHDPYALADFEADLLRQKQSTITHYNV
;
A
#
# COMPACT_ATOMS: atom_id res chain seq x y z
N MET A 1 -14.09 -21.42 -24.59
CA MET A 1 -14.44 -20.06 -24.15
C MET A 1 -14.55 -19.96 -22.62
N ALA A 2 -15.10 -20.96 -21.92
CA ALA A 2 -15.32 -20.97 -20.45
C ALA A 2 -14.09 -20.80 -19.51
N ARG A 3 -12.85 -20.87 -20.01
CA ARG A 3 -11.62 -20.70 -19.18
C ARG A 3 -11.22 -19.24 -18.98
N ARG A 4 -11.55 -18.35 -19.93
CA ARG A 4 -11.28 -16.91 -19.82
C ARG A 4 -12.24 -16.24 -18.84
N GLU A 5 -13.55 -16.54 -18.95
CA GLU A 5 -14.58 -16.02 -18.04
C GLU A 5 -14.33 -16.43 -16.57
N LYS A 6 -13.85 -17.66 -16.33
CA LYS A 6 -13.47 -18.10 -14.97
C LYS A 6 -12.28 -17.33 -14.40
N MET A 7 -11.31 -16.98 -15.24
CA MET A 7 -10.12 -16.24 -14.82
C MET A 7 -10.44 -14.76 -14.60
N GLU A 8 -11.28 -14.17 -15.45
CA GLU A 8 -11.81 -12.81 -15.29
C GLU A 8 -12.65 -12.67 -14.01
N ASN A 9 -13.55 -13.61 -13.71
CA ASN A 9 -14.31 -13.61 -12.46
C ASN A 9 -13.42 -13.76 -11.22
N GLN A 10 -12.38 -14.59 -11.29
CA GLN A 10 -11.44 -14.78 -10.19
C GLN A 10 -10.52 -13.57 -9.98
N MET A 11 -10.25 -12.79 -11.03
CA MET A 11 -9.56 -11.50 -10.92
C MET A 11 -10.50 -10.40 -10.42
N LEU A 12 -11.80 -10.45 -10.75
CA LEU A 12 -12.81 -9.54 -10.22
C LEU A 12 -12.99 -9.69 -8.70
N GLU A 13 -13.04 -10.92 -8.19
CA GLU A 13 -13.12 -11.22 -6.75
C GLU A 13 -11.87 -10.77 -5.97
N LYS A 14 -10.72 -10.63 -6.66
CA LYS A 14 -9.46 -10.14 -6.09
C LYS A 14 -9.25 -8.63 -6.29
N ARG A 15 -10.23 -7.91 -6.86
CA ARG A 15 -10.13 -6.46 -6.98
C ARG A 15 -10.27 -5.83 -5.60
N VAL A 16 -9.29 -5.00 -5.29
CA VAL A 16 -9.34 -4.06 -4.17
C VAL A 16 -10.66 -3.30 -4.27
N ALA A 17 -11.45 -3.32 -3.20
CA ALA A 17 -12.44 -2.27 -2.99
C ALA A 17 -11.66 -0.99 -2.66
N LEU A 18 -11.06 -0.38 -3.68
CA LEU A 18 -10.78 1.04 -3.63
C LEU A 18 -12.17 1.67 -3.58
N ILE A 19 -12.34 2.51 -2.57
CA ILE A 19 -13.59 3.15 -2.15
C ILE A 19 -14.47 3.48 -3.37
N PRO A 20 -15.80 3.23 -3.30
CA PRO A 20 -16.72 3.51 -4.40
C PRO A 20 -16.47 4.90 -5.01
N GLU A 21 -16.57 5.01 -6.34
CA GLU A 21 -16.45 6.28 -7.08
C GLU A 21 -17.41 7.38 -6.57
N ASP A 22 -18.40 7.01 -5.76
CA ASP A 22 -19.43 7.88 -5.20
C ASP A 22 -19.12 8.49 -3.81
N VAL A 23 -17.91 8.30 -3.27
CA VAL A 23 -17.54 8.95 -1.99
C VAL A 23 -17.04 10.37 -2.28
N GLU A 24 -17.96 11.33 -2.26
CA GLU A 24 -17.64 12.75 -2.15
C GLU A 24 -16.98 13.01 -0.78
N ILE A 25 -15.65 13.08 -0.78
CA ILE A 25 -14.87 13.45 0.40
C ILE A 25 -14.91 14.97 0.50
N GLU A 26 -15.65 15.51 1.48
CA GLU A 26 -15.50 16.92 1.83
C GLU A 26 -14.06 17.18 2.28
N GLU A 27 -13.33 18.01 1.51
CA GLU A 27 -12.02 18.52 1.86
C GLU A 27 -12.08 19.17 3.26
N GLY A 28 -11.35 18.61 4.22
CA GLY A 28 -11.31 19.08 5.61
C GLY A 28 -12.17 18.30 6.61
N SER A 29 -12.88 17.25 6.19
CA SER A 29 -13.54 16.33 7.12
C SER A 29 -12.53 15.39 7.80
N THR A 30 -12.77 15.05 9.08
CA THR A 30 -11.91 14.13 9.85
C THR A 30 -11.74 12.78 9.16
N GLN A 31 -12.79 12.30 8.49
CA GLN A 31 -12.77 11.06 7.72
C GLN A 31 -11.92 11.16 6.45
N GLY A 32 -11.96 12.32 5.76
CA GLY A 32 -11.06 12.60 4.64
C GLY A 32 -9.58 12.60 5.06
N THR A 33 -9.26 13.20 6.22
CA THR A 33 -7.89 13.20 6.76
C THR A 33 -7.42 11.79 7.16
N ILE A 34 -8.27 10.98 7.79
CA ILE A 34 -7.95 9.57 8.11
C ILE A 34 -7.64 8.78 6.84
N LEU A 35 -8.49 8.91 5.83
CA LEU A 35 -8.31 8.21 4.56
C LEU A 35 -7.02 8.66 3.86
N GLU A 36 -6.73 9.95 3.84
CA GLU A 36 -5.48 10.47 3.25
C GLU A 36 -4.25 9.86 3.95
N MET A 37 -4.27 9.75 5.28
CA MET A 37 -3.19 9.13 6.05
C MET A 37 -3.03 7.64 5.71
N GLN A 38 -4.14 6.90 5.64
CA GLN A 38 -4.14 5.48 5.24
C GLN A 38 -3.62 5.30 3.80
N LEU A 39 -4.02 6.16 2.86
CA LEU A 39 -3.54 6.15 1.48
C LEU A 39 -2.04 6.43 1.39
N LYS A 40 -1.53 7.40 2.16
CA LYS A 40 -0.09 7.68 2.26
C LYS A 40 0.67 6.47 2.78
N MET A 41 0.20 5.85 3.87
CA MET A 41 0.83 4.63 4.41
C MET A 41 0.83 3.47 3.39
N ALA A 42 -0.29 3.23 2.71
CA ALA A 42 -0.37 2.18 1.68
C ALA A 42 0.61 2.44 0.52
N THR A 43 0.61 3.67 0.01
CA THR A 43 1.42 4.07 -1.14
C THR A 43 2.91 3.99 -0.82
N SER A 44 3.35 4.56 0.32
CA SER A 44 4.74 4.49 0.76
C SER A 44 5.20 3.04 0.99
N SER A 45 4.33 2.19 1.54
CA SER A 45 4.64 0.77 1.72
C SER A 45 4.83 0.03 0.39
N ILE A 46 4.05 0.34 -0.64
CA ILE A 46 4.15 -0.29 -1.96
C ILE A 46 5.38 0.23 -2.70
N ASN A 47 5.62 1.54 -2.67
CA ASN A 47 6.79 2.15 -3.31
C ASN A 47 8.10 1.64 -2.71
N HIS A 48 8.16 1.47 -1.39
CA HIS A 48 9.30 0.85 -0.74
C HIS A 48 9.53 -0.59 -1.23
N GLU A 49 8.47 -1.38 -1.42
CA GLU A 49 8.60 -2.75 -1.90
C GLU A 49 9.13 -2.80 -3.33
N TYR A 50 8.60 -1.95 -4.24
CA TYR A 50 9.11 -1.84 -5.60
C TYR A 50 10.56 -1.38 -5.65
N ALA A 51 10.93 -0.41 -4.82
CA ALA A 51 12.30 0.06 -4.71
C ALA A 51 13.24 -1.04 -4.21
N ARG A 52 12.79 -1.88 -3.26
CA ARG A 52 13.57 -3.04 -2.79
C ARG A 52 13.77 -4.06 -3.90
N ILE A 53 12.72 -4.40 -4.65
CA ILE A 53 12.81 -5.33 -5.79
C ILE A 53 13.80 -4.79 -6.84
N GLU A 54 13.69 -3.50 -7.19
CA GLU A 54 14.61 -2.88 -8.15
C GLU A 54 16.06 -2.83 -7.62
N TYR A 55 16.24 -2.60 -6.33
CA TYR A 55 17.55 -2.58 -5.69
C TYR A 55 18.26 -3.93 -5.80
N ASP A 56 17.51 -5.02 -5.59
CA ASP A 56 18.01 -6.39 -5.70
C ASP A 56 18.40 -6.74 -7.14
N ASP A 57 17.66 -6.22 -8.14
CA ASP A 57 17.85 -6.51 -9.57
C ASP A 57 18.88 -5.60 -10.26
N THR A 58 19.16 -4.40 -9.73
CA THR A 58 20.04 -3.43 -10.40
C THR A 58 21.52 -3.71 -10.16
N SER A 59 22.33 -3.58 -11.23
CA SER A 59 23.79 -3.70 -11.17
C SER A 59 24.52 -2.35 -11.07
N SER A 60 23.80 -1.23 -11.23
CA SER A 60 24.37 0.11 -11.16
C SER A 60 24.50 0.55 -9.71
N ARG A 61 25.73 0.87 -9.29
CA ARG A 61 25.99 1.36 -7.92
C ARG A 61 25.29 2.69 -7.65
N GLU A 62 25.36 3.62 -8.59
CA GLU A 62 24.69 4.93 -8.48
C GLU A 62 23.18 4.75 -8.28
N ARG A 63 22.56 3.87 -9.08
CA ARG A 63 21.14 3.56 -8.93
C ARG A 63 20.79 2.92 -7.59
N ARG A 64 21.67 2.07 -7.05
CA ARG A 64 21.49 1.48 -5.71
C ARG A 64 21.52 2.54 -4.62
N GLU A 65 22.41 3.53 -4.72
CA GLU A 65 22.47 4.65 -3.77
C GLU A 65 21.18 5.48 -3.83
N GLU A 66 20.70 5.83 -5.03
CA GLU A 66 19.40 6.51 -5.19
C GLU A 66 18.22 5.73 -4.60
N LEU A 67 18.19 4.41 -4.81
CA LEU A 67 17.11 3.55 -4.29
C LEU A 67 17.14 3.43 -2.77
N LEU A 68 18.33 3.47 -2.14
CA LEU A 68 18.44 3.51 -0.68
C LEU A 68 17.85 4.80 -0.12
N ASP A 69 18.19 5.94 -0.71
CA ASP A 69 17.64 7.24 -0.32
C ASP A 69 16.11 7.26 -0.49
N PHE A 70 15.62 6.76 -1.64
CA PHE A 70 14.18 6.69 -1.91
C PHE A 70 13.43 5.74 -0.95
N MET A 71 14.03 4.61 -0.57
CA MET A 71 13.44 3.70 0.43
C MET A 71 13.37 4.36 1.81
N GLU A 72 14.38 5.15 2.20
CA GLU A 72 14.35 5.92 3.44
C GLU A 72 13.26 6.99 3.39
N ASP A 73 13.11 7.71 2.27
CA ASP A 73 12.01 8.67 2.09
C ASP A 73 10.63 8.01 2.22
N CYS A 74 10.44 6.83 1.62
CA CYS A 74 9.22 6.04 1.77
C CYS A 74 8.98 5.67 3.25
N ARG A 75 10.03 5.28 3.97
CA ARG A 75 9.95 4.94 5.40
C ARG A 75 9.54 6.17 6.23
N VAL A 76 10.13 7.34 5.96
CA VAL A 76 9.80 8.59 6.65
C VAL A 76 8.33 8.95 6.43
N GLN A 77 7.87 8.98 5.17
CA GLN A 77 6.47 9.30 4.84
C GLN A 77 5.48 8.34 5.49
N TYR A 78 5.80 7.04 5.50
CA TYR A 78 4.98 6.04 6.18
C TYR A 78 4.87 6.34 7.68
N MET A 79 6.00 6.60 8.35
CA MET A 79 6.04 6.85 9.79
C MET A 79 5.35 8.16 10.18
N GLU A 80 5.44 9.20 9.36
CA GLU A 80 4.73 10.46 9.57
C GLU A 80 3.21 10.29 9.47
N ALA A 81 2.74 9.60 8.42
CA ALA A 81 1.32 9.29 8.25
C ALA A 81 0.80 8.37 9.36
N ARG A 82 1.58 7.36 9.74
CA ARG A 82 1.29 6.45 10.87
C ARG A 82 1.13 7.20 12.18
N THR A 83 2.11 8.03 12.53
CA THR A 83 2.10 8.82 13.77
C THR A 83 0.91 9.80 13.80
N SER A 84 0.58 10.36 12.64
CA SER A 84 -0.58 11.25 12.52
C SER A 84 -1.88 10.48 12.69
N LEU A 85 -2.02 9.30 12.08
CA LEU A 85 -3.20 8.46 12.22
C LEU A 85 -3.37 7.95 13.65
N GLU A 86 -2.28 7.54 14.32
CA GLU A 86 -2.28 7.11 15.72
C GLU A 86 -2.86 8.17 16.66
N ARG A 87 -2.55 9.44 16.41
CA ARG A 87 -3.06 10.57 17.20
C ARG A 87 -4.54 10.87 16.95
N HIS A 88 -5.04 10.59 15.74
CA HIS A 88 -6.43 10.84 15.38
C HIS A 88 -7.34 9.67 15.76
N ASP A 89 -6.94 8.46 15.38
CA ASP A 89 -7.69 7.23 15.60
C ASP A 89 -6.75 6.01 15.69
N PRO A 90 -6.37 5.59 16.93
CA PRO A 90 -5.49 4.44 17.12
C PRO A 90 -6.15 3.11 16.75
N TYR A 91 -7.49 3.02 16.73
CA TYR A 91 -8.18 1.80 16.31
C TYR A 91 -8.14 1.66 14.79
N ALA A 92 -8.42 2.75 14.05
CA ALA A 92 -8.28 2.77 12.60
C ALA A 92 -6.84 2.47 12.15
N LEU A 93 -5.82 2.90 12.91
CA LEU A 93 -4.44 2.51 12.66
C LEU A 93 -4.22 1.01 12.81
N ALA A 94 -4.67 0.43 13.94
CA ALA A 94 -4.47 -1.00 14.22
C ALA A 94 -5.15 -1.88 13.17
N ASP A 95 -6.38 -1.55 12.78
CA ASP A 95 -7.11 -2.27 11.74
C ASP A 95 -6.41 -2.16 10.38
N PHE A 96 -5.97 -0.96 10.02
CA PHE A 96 -5.25 -0.72 8.76
C PHE A 96 -3.90 -1.47 8.71
N GLU A 97 -3.10 -1.44 9.78
CA GLU A 97 -1.81 -2.17 9.83
C GLU A 97 -2.03 -3.69 9.76
N ALA A 98 -3.07 -4.21 10.43
CA ALA A 98 -3.44 -5.62 10.34
C ALA A 98 -3.85 -6.00 8.91
N ASP A 99 -4.64 -5.17 8.23
CA ASP A 99 -5.01 -5.37 6.83
C ASP A 99 -3.81 -5.32 5.89
N LEU A 100 -2.94 -4.33 6.06
CA LEU A 100 -1.73 -4.19 5.25
C LEU A 100 -0.80 -5.40 5.42
N LEU A 101 -0.66 -5.92 6.64
CA LEU A 101 0.11 -7.13 6.91
C LEU A 101 -0.52 -8.37 6.25
N ARG A 102 -1.84 -8.55 6.38
CA ARG A 102 -2.57 -9.64 5.71
C ARG A 102 -2.38 -9.60 4.20
N GLN A 103 -2.43 -8.42 3.59
CA GLN A 103 -2.21 -8.25 2.15
C GLN A 103 -0.79 -8.66 1.75
N LYS A 104 0.24 -8.20 2.47
CA LYS A 104 1.64 -8.59 2.22
C LYS A 104 1.83 -10.10 2.29
N GLN A 105 1.26 -10.74 3.33
CA GLN A 105 1.32 -12.19 3.49
C GLN A 105 0.59 -12.93 2.35
N SER A 106 -0.61 -12.49 1.99
CA SER A 106 -1.41 -13.08 0.90
C SER A 106 -0.63 -13.06 -0.43
N THR A 107 -0.01 -11.93 -0.77
CA THR A 107 0.83 -11.79 -1.96
C THR A 107 2.00 -12.78 -1.94
N ILE A 108 2.75 -12.89 -0.85
CA ILE A 108 3.87 -13.84 -0.74
C ILE A 108 3.41 -15.29 -0.93
N THR A 109 2.26 -15.66 -0.35
CA THR A 109 1.72 -17.03 -0.47
C THR A 109 1.25 -17.35 -1.89
N HIS A 110 0.86 -16.36 -2.68
CA HIS A 110 0.37 -16.55 -4.05
C HIS A 110 1.49 -16.60 -5.12
N TYR A 111 2.68 -16.09 -4.83
CA TYR A 111 3.83 -16.10 -5.76
C TYR A 111 4.90 -17.15 -5.42
N ASN A 112 4.75 -17.90 -4.32
CA ASN A 112 5.64 -19.00 -3.92
C ASN A 112 5.14 -20.40 -4.36
N VAL A 113 4.38 -20.49 -5.45
CA VAL A 113 3.93 -21.76 -6.08
C VAL A 113 4.51 -21.90 -7.48
#